data_AF-A0A7H0IRQ1-F1
#
_entry.id   AF-A0A7H0IRQ1-F1
#
_cell.length_a   1.000
_cell.length_b   1.000
_cell.length_c   1.000
_cell.angle_alpha   90.00
_cell.angle_beta   90.00
_cell.angle_gamma   90.00
#
_symmetry.space_group_name_H-M   'P 1'
#
loop_
_entity.id
_entity.type
_entity.pdbx_description
1 polymer ?
#
loop_
_entity_poly.entity_id
_entity_poly.type
_entity_poly.pdbx_seq_one_letter_code
_entity_poly.pdbx_strand_id
1 'polypeptide(L)'
;MNLDHVFVCGHPALDFAATLRARRSTRFEMLVTPERLNAWYLESGLVDTITPGQEDDVRDATAVREAIYRLITNRRLGEEFHREALAVVNSTARKTPVTPQLTMAGRYTEATPEQALSTVARQAVELLSGPDVPLLKECGNPECTRVYIDRSRGMRRQWCGMESCGNKIKAAAYRARKKTAPAAPAR
;
A
#
# COMPACT_ATOMS: atom_id res chain seq x y z
N MET A 1 14.95 6.27 -11.35
CA MET A 1 13.61 5.67 -11.19
C MET A 1 12.98 6.32 -9.98
N ASN A 2 11.74 6.84 -10.04
CA ASN A 2 11.18 7.55 -8.89
C ASN A 2 10.89 6.54 -7.75
N LEU A 3 11.63 6.69 -6.63
CA LEU A 3 11.52 5.88 -5.43
C LEU A 3 10.57 6.51 -4.39
N ASP A 4 9.88 7.60 -4.70
CA ASP A 4 8.91 8.17 -3.76
C ASP A 4 7.81 7.15 -3.45
N HIS A 5 7.48 7.02 -2.16
CA HIS A 5 6.31 6.28 -1.76
C HIS A 5 5.05 7.08 -2.14
N VAL A 6 3.97 6.36 -2.40
CA VAL A 6 2.74 6.96 -2.92
C VAL A 6 1.58 6.44 -2.10
N PHE A 7 1.00 7.32 -1.28
CA PHE A 7 -0.05 7.03 -0.30
C PHE A 7 -1.43 7.40 -0.85
N VAL A 8 -1.99 6.53 -1.68
CA VAL A 8 -3.23 6.79 -2.44
C VAL A 8 -4.30 5.73 -2.22
N CYS A 9 -3.98 4.70 -1.44
CA CYS A 9 -4.87 3.58 -1.20
C CYS A 9 -5.93 3.89 -0.15
N GLY A 10 -5.76 4.97 0.61
CA GLY A 10 -6.74 5.47 1.58
C GLY A 10 -6.69 4.78 2.94
N HIS A 11 -5.64 4.00 3.18
CA HIS A 11 -5.36 3.34 4.46
C HIS A 11 -3.89 2.88 4.52
N PRO A 12 -3.12 3.13 5.60
CA PRO A 12 -1.69 2.83 5.66
C PRO A 12 -1.35 1.35 5.41
N ALA A 13 -2.15 0.40 5.92
CA ALA A 13 -1.94 -1.02 5.64
C ALA A 13 -2.04 -1.38 4.14
N LEU A 14 -2.89 -0.68 3.37
CA LEU A 14 -2.99 -0.87 1.93
C LEU A 14 -1.80 -0.24 1.21
N ASP A 15 -1.39 0.96 1.63
CA ASP A 15 -0.22 1.65 1.09
C ASP A 15 1.08 0.88 1.40
N PHE A 16 1.16 0.20 2.54
CA PHE A 16 2.24 -0.72 2.90
C PHE A 16 2.26 -1.94 1.99
N ALA A 17 1.11 -2.61 1.79
CA ALA A 17 0.99 -3.74 0.88
C ALA A 17 1.36 -3.38 -0.57
N ALA A 18 1.15 -2.12 -0.95
CA ALA A 18 1.48 -1.54 -2.25
C ALA A 18 2.96 -1.19 -2.46
N THR A 19 3.83 -1.40 -1.46
CA THR A 19 5.29 -1.24 -1.60
C THR A 19 5.92 -2.30 -2.48
N LEU A 20 5.28 -3.47 -2.68
CA LEU A 20 5.58 -4.32 -3.84
C LEU A 20 4.60 -4.01 -4.97
N ARG A 21 5.12 -3.40 -6.03
CA ARG A 21 4.32 -2.99 -7.20
C ARG A 21 4.33 -4.08 -8.27
N ALA A 22 3.31 -4.06 -9.12
CA ALA A 22 3.21 -4.90 -10.32
C ALA A 22 3.41 -6.41 -10.05
N ARG A 23 2.73 -6.94 -9.02
CA ARG A 23 2.87 -8.34 -8.56
C ARG A 23 2.61 -9.41 -9.63
N ARG A 24 1.85 -9.06 -10.68
CA ARG A 24 1.47 -9.92 -11.81
C ARG A 24 2.36 -9.75 -13.06
N SER A 25 3.31 -8.82 -13.03
CA SER A 25 4.26 -8.61 -14.13
C SER A 25 5.66 -8.37 -13.55
N THR A 26 6.41 -7.40 -14.06
CA THR A 26 7.75 -7.09 -13.55
C THR A 26 7.63 -6.43 -12.18
N ARG A 27 7.80 -7.26 -11.13
CA ARG A 27 7.73 -6.84 -9.74
C ARG A 27 8.73 -5.71 -9.47
N PHE A 28 8.28 -4.71 -8.72
CA PHE A 28 9.13 -3.62 -8.27
C PHE A 28 9.04 -3.48 -6.76
N GLU A 29 10.12 -3.89 -6.09
CA GLU A 29 10.29 -3.82 -4.64
C GLU A 29 10.72 -2.41 -4.22
N MET A 30 10.06 -1.83 -3.22
CA MET A 30 10.38 -0.51 -2.68
C MET A 30 11.17 -0.60 -1.37
N LEU A 31 11.00 -1.68 -0.61
CA LEU A 31 11.67 -1.96 0.67
C LEU A 31 12.98 -2.71 0.41
N VAL A 32 13.86 -2.13 -0.41
CA VAL A 32 15.11 -2.78 -0.85
C VAL A 32 16.28 -2.60 0.12
N THR A 33 16.18 -1.66 1.07
CA THR A 33 17.18 -1.41 2.12
C THR A 33 16.50 -0.95 3.41
N PRO A 34 17.19 -0.99 4.57
CA PRO A 34 16.66 -0.48 5.83
C PRO A 34 16.29 1.02 5.79
N GLU A 35 17.05 1.83 5.06
CA GLU A 35 16.76 3.27 4.90
C GLU A 35 15.46 3.48 4.14
N ARG A 36 15.17 2.62 3.15
CA ARG A 36 13.90 2.69 2.40
C ARG A 36 12.71 2.30 3.26
N LEU A 37 12.87 1.33 4.16
CA LEU A 37 11.86 0.97 5.14
C LEU A 37 11.60 2.12 6.13
N ASN A 38 12.66 2.71 6.69
CA ASN A 38 12.57 3.85 7.59
C ASN A 38 11.91 5.06 6.90
N ALA A 39 12.28 5.34 5.65
CA ALA A 39 11.66 6.37 4.84
C ALA A 39 10.16 6.14 4.66
N TRP A 40 9.72 4.89 4.42
CA TRP A 40 8.29 4.59 4.32
C TRP A 40 7.54 4.91 5.63
N TYR A 41 8.09 4.54 6.78
CA TYR A 41 7.48 4.82 8.07
C TYR A 41 7.31 6.32 8.32
N LEU A 42 8.35 7.12 8.04
CA LEU A 42 8.33 8.58 8.18
C LEU A 42 7.36 9.22 7.17
N GLU A 43 7.49 8.90 5.89
CA GLU A 43 6.66 9.48 4.81
C GLU A 43 5.18 9.13 4.95
N SER A 44 4.85 7.99 5.58
CA SER A 44 3.46 7.61 5.88
C SER A 44 2.79 8.44 6.97
N GLY A 45 3.58 9.20 7.74
CA GLY A 45 3.12 9.93 8.94
C GLY A 45 2.79 9.03 10.13
N LEU A 46 3.21 7.75 10.10
CA LEU A 46 2.99 6.82 11.20
C LEU A 46 3.79 7.21 12.44
N VAL A 47 4.99 7.75 12.22
CA VAL A 47 5.96 8.15 13.22
C VAL A 47 6.62 9.46 12.80
N ASP A 48 7.05 10.26 13.78
CA ASP A 48 7.80 11.50 13.55
C ASP A 48 9.30 11.22 13.45
N THR A 49 9.78 10.21 14.19
CA THR A 49 11.15 9.69 14.13
C THR A 49 11.17 8.18 14.27
N ILE A 50 12.23 7.57 13.74
CA ILE A 50 12.46 6.13 13.80
C ILE A 50 13.92 5.83 14.07
N THR A 51 14.18 4.84 14.93
CA THR A 51 15.55 4.33 15.10
C THR A 51 16.04 3.69 13.80
N PRO A 52 17.36 3.69 13.51
CA PRO A 52 17.91 3.04 12.31
C PRO A 52 17.54 1.56 12.25
N GLY A 53 16.88 1.15 11.15
CA GLY A 53 16.55 -0.25 10.91
C GLY A 53 17.75 -1.07 10.43
N GLN A 54 17.57 -2.38 10.42
CA GLN A 54 18.53 -3.38 9.98
C GLN A 54 17.92 -4.26 8.87
N GLU A 55 18.75 -5.11 8.26
CA GLU A 55 18.30 -6.06 7.23
C GLU A 55 17.25 -7.06 7.75
N ASP A 56 17.31 -7.43 9.04
CA ASP A 56 16.27 -8.23 9.70
C ASP A 56 14.91 -7.52 9.68
N ASP A 57 14.87 -6.21 9.94
CA ASP A 57 13.62 -5.43 9.94
C ASP A 57 12.99 -5.40 8.54
N VAL A 58 13.81 -5.31 7.49
CA VAL A 58 13.35 -5.36 6.09
C VAL A 58 12.74 -6.72 5.76
N ARG A 59 13.36 -7.81 6.22
CA ARG A 59 12.84 -9.18 6.04
C ARG A 59 11.51 -9.36 6.76
N ASP A 60 11.41 -8.92 8.00
CA ASP A 60 10.19 -8.99 8.81
C ASP A 60 9.06 -8.15 8.20
N ALA A 61 9.38 -6.91 7.80
CA ALA A 61 8.43 -6.02 7.13
C ALA A 61 7.92 -6.63 5.82
N THR A 62 8.81 -7.24 5.03
CA THR A 62 8.45 -7.92 3.79
C THR A 62 7.54 -9.12 4.05
N ALA A 63 7.85 -9.96 5.03
CA ALA A 63 7.01 -11.11 5.39
C ALA A 63 5.61 -10.69 5.83
N VAL A 64 5.52 -9.67 6.69
CA VAL A 64 4.25 -9.10 7.15
C VAL A 64 3.48 -8.46 6.00
N ARG A 65 4.16 -7.74 5.10
CA ARG A 65 3.54 -7.14 3.91
C ARG A 65 2.89 -8.19 3.02
N GLU A 66 3.58 -9.29 2.74
CA GLU A 66 3.04 -10.36 1.90
C GLU A 66 1.85 -11.05 2.57
N ALA A 67 1.90 -11.25 3.89
CA ALA A 67 0.77 -11.76 4.66
C ALA A 67 -0.43 -10.82 4.59
N ILE A 68 -0.23 -9.51 4.81
CA ILE A 68 -1.27 -8.48 4.69
C ILE A 68 -1.89 -8.47 3.28
N TYR A 69 -1.07 -8.45 2.22
CA TYR A 69 -1.56 -8.45 0.84
C TYR A 69 -2.42 -9.68 0.53
N ARG A 70 -2.01 -10.85 1.02
CA ARG A 70 -2.79 -12.09 0.89
C ARG A 70 -4.12 -11.99 1.61
N LEU A 71 -4.16 -11.54 2.86
CA LEU A 71 -5.41 -11.40 3.60
C LEU A 71 -6.36 -10.38 2.98
N ILE A 72 -5.84 -9.25 2.48
CA ILE A 72 -6.63 -8.27 1.70
C ILE A 72 -7.25 -8.92 0.47
N THR A 73 -6.47 -9.74 -0.26
CA THR A 73 -6.93 -10.42 -1.46
C THR A 73 -8.04 -11.41 -1.14
N ASN A 74 -7.83 -12.28 -0.15
CA ASN A 74 -8.84 -13.23 0.31
C ASN A 74 -10.14 -12.50 0.69
N ARG A 75 -10.03 -11.43 1.47
CA ARG A 75 -11.22 -10.67 1.88
C ARG A 75 -11.94 -10.02 0.70
N ARG A 76 -11.22 -9.42 -0.24
CA ARG A 76 -11.80 -8.80 -1.44
C ARG A 76 -12.52 -9.81 -2.32
N LEU A 77 -12.03 -11.06 -2.37
CA LEU A 77 -12.61 -12.14 -3.16
C LEU A 77 -13.70 -12.92 -2.43
N GLY A 78 -13.96 -12.62 -1.15
CA GLY A 78 -14.92 -13.37 -0.33
C GLY A 78 -14.41 -14.76 0.08
N GLU A 79 -13.10 -14.97 0.05
CA GLU A 79 -12.45 -16.22 0.40
C GLU A 79 -12.11 -16.28 1.89
N GLU A 80 -12.00 -17.50 2.43
CA GLU A 80 -11.49 -17.71 3.78
C GLU A 80 -10.05 -17.23 3.94
N PHE A 81 -9.70 -16.79 5.14
CA PHE A 81 -8.36 -16.31 5.41
C PHE A 81 -7.32 -17.42 5.45
N HIS A 82 -6.19 -17.17 4.79
CA HIS A 82 -5.05 -18.07 4.85
C HIS A 82 -4.47 -18.15 6.28
N ARG A 83 -4.42 -19.37 6.83
CA ARG A 83 -4.04 -19.64 8.23
C ARG A 83 -2.67 -19.08 8.61
N GLU A 84 -1.64 -19.32 7.79
CA GLU A 84 -0.28 -18.85 8.11
C GLU A 84 -0.17 -17.33 8.00
N ALA A 85 -0.90 -16.72 7.06
CA ALA A 85 -0.87 -15.26 6.90
C ALA A 85 -1.56 -14.59 8.10
N LEU A 86 -2.66 -15.17 8.60
CA LEU A 86 -3.26 -14.76 9.86
C LEU A 86 -2.27 -14.88 11.02
N ALA A 87 -1.54 -15.99 11.12
CA ALA A 87 -0.58 -16.19 12.20
C ALA A 87 0.50 -15.09 12.19
N VAL A 88 1.09 -14.79 11.03
CA VAL A 88 2.10 -13.73 10.86
C VAL A 88 1.55 -12.35 11.23
N VAL A 89 0.41 -11.95 10.69
CA VAL A 89 -0.17 -10.63 10.99
C VAL A 89 -0.53 -10.52 12.47
N ASN A 90 -1.17 -11.55 13.03
CA ASN A 90 -1.60 -11.52 14.43
C ASN A 90 -0.43 -11.59 15.42
N SER A 91 0.65 -12.34 15.12
CA SER A 91 1.84 -12.34 15.98
C SER A 91 2.51 -10.97 16.00
N THR A 92 2.62 -10.32 14.85
CA THR A 92 3.20 -8.98 14.74
C THR A 92 2.31 -7.93 15.42
N ALA A 93 0.99 -7.99 15.21
CA ALA A 93 0.04 -7.07 15.84
C ALA A 93 0.02 -7.17 17.39
N ARG A 94 0.39 -8.34 17.95
CA ARG A 94 0.50 -8.52 19.41
C ARG A 94 1.72 -7.83 20.03
N LYS A 95 2.75 -7.48 19.25
CA LYS A 95 3.92 -6.76 19.74
C LYS A 95 3.56 -5.34 20.19
N THR A 96 4.45 -4.69 20.93
CA THR A 96 4.28 -3.30 21.38
C THR A 96 4.10 -2.39 20.16
N PRO A 97 2.98 -1.64 20.05
CA PRO A 97 2.80 -0.70 18.95
C PRO A 97 3.53 0.61 19.22
N VAL A 98 3.56 1.46 18.20
CA VAL A 98 3.90 2.88 18.34
C VAL A 98 3.07 3.53 19.44
N THR A 99 3.72 4.25 20.35
CA THR A 99 3.07 4.93 21.48
C THR A 99 3.26 6.44 21.35
N PRO A 100 2.20 7.20 20.97
CA PRO A 100 2.27 8.64 20.88
C PRO A 100 2.52 9.30 22.24
N GLN A 101 3.27 10.39 22.24
CA GLN A 101 3.58 11.19 23.43
C GLN A 101 3.15 12.64 23.23
N LEU A 102 2.81 13.32 24.32
CA LEU A 102 2.61 14.77 24.32
C LEU A 102 3.88 15.44 24.87
N THR A 103 4.49 16.30 24.05
CA THR A 103 5.66 17.09 24.42
C THR A 103 5.29 18.58 24.51
N MET A 104 6.21 19.43 24.96
CA MET A 104 5.99 20.88 24.96
C MET A 104 5.80 21.47 23.55
N ALA A 105 6.29 20.79 22.51
CA ALA A 105 6.09 21.19 21.11
C ALA A 105 4.82 20.60 20.46
N GLY A 106 4.06 19.78 21.21
CA GLY A 106 2.86 19.09 20.72
C GLY A 106 3.02 17.57 20.68
N ARG A 107 2.14 16.91 19.93
CA ARG A 107 2.14 15.45 19.77
C ARG A 107 3.41 15.03 19.02
N TYR A 108 4.12 14.04 19.56
CA TYR A 108 5.33 13.49 18.99
C TYR A 108 5.38 11.97 19.14
N THR A 109 6.00 11.30 18.18
CA THR A 109 5.98 9.86 18.04
C THR A 109 7.34 9.34 17.60
N GLU A 110 8.08 8.76 18.54
CA GLU A 110 9.30 8.01 18.26
C GLU A 110 9.01 6.51 18.33
N ALA A 111 9.63 5.72 17.46
CA ALA A 111 9.46 4.27 17.47
C ALA A 111 10.68 3.53 16.92
N THR A 112 10.77 2.25 17.28
CA THR A 112 11.59 1.27 16.57
C THR A 112 10.86 0.73 15.33
N PRO A 113 11.58 0.14 14.34
CA PRO A 113 10.97 -0.57 13.22
C PRO A 113 9.95 -1.64 13.65
N GLU A 114 10.25 -2.40 14.70
CA GLU A 114 9.33 -3.42 15.24
C GLU A 114 8.00 -2.81 15.73
N GLN A 115 8.08 -1.69 16.46
CA GLN A 115 6.88 -0.98 16.94
C GLN A 115 6.07 -0.40 15.78
N ALA A 116 6.73 0.19 14.78
CA ALA A 116 6.09 0.70 13.58
C ALA A 116 5.39 -0.42 12.79
N LEU A 117 6.06 -1.56 12.61
CA LEU A 117 5.51 -2.73 11.94
C LEU A 117 4.32 -3.33 12.72
N SER A 118 4.38 -3.37 14.06
CA SER A 118 3.25 -3.76 14.91
C SER A 118 2.03 -2.87 14.66
N THR A 119 2.21 -1.54 14.58
CA THR A 119 1.10 -0.62 14.29
C THR A 119 0.51 -0.86 12.90
N VAL A 120 1.34 -1.10 11.87
CA VAL A 120 0.84 -1.43 10.52
C VAL A 120 0.04 -2.75 10.53
N ALA A 121 0.52 -3.76 11.25
CA ALA A 121 -0.18 -5.04 11.39
C ALA A 121 -1.54 -4.87 12.10
N ARG A 122 -1.60 -4.07 13.17
CA ARG A 122 -2.87 -3.72 13.86
C ARG A 122 -3.82 -2.98 12.94
N GLN A 123 -3.32 -2.00 12.19
CA GLN A 123 -4.10 -1.30 11.18
C GLN A 123 -4.67 -2.25 10.12
N ALA A 124 -3.90 -3.26 9.70
CA ALA A 124 -4.40 -4.29 8.78
C ALA A 124 -5.53 -5.12 9.40
N VAL A 125 -5.42 -5.49 10.68
CA VAL A 125 -6.49 -6.19 11.42
C VAL A 125 -7.75 -5.34 11.42
N GLU A 126 -7.67 -4.08 11.87
CA GLU A 126 -8.82 -3.17 11.93
C GLU A 126 -9.48 -2.95 10.56
N LEU A 127 -8.67 -2.75 9.52
CA LEU A 127 -9.17 -2.62 8.14
C LEU A 127 -9.96 -3.87 7.71
N LEU A 128 -9.42 -5.04 8.00
CA LEU A 128 -9.98 -6.31 7.58
C LEU A 128 -11.12 -6.79 8.49
N SER A 129 -11.37 -6.17 9.64
CA SER A 129 -12.57 -6.40 10.46
C SER A 129 -13.58 -5.25 10.39
N GLY A 130 -13.21 -4.15 9.73
CA GLY A 130 -13.94 -2.91 9.75
C GLY A 130 -14.97 -2.71 8.63
N PRO A 131 -15.68 -1.57 8.66
CA PRO A 131 -16.76 -1.26 7.73
C PRO A 131 -16.28 -0.90 6.32
N ASP A 132 -14.99 -0.64 6.12
CA ASP A 132 -14.42 -0.30 4.81
C ASP A 132 -14.21 -1.53 3.90
N VAL A 133 -14.37 -2.76 4.42
CA VAL A 133 -14.19 -4.00 3.66
C VAL A 133 -14.97 -4.04 2.33
N PRO A 134 -16.27 -3.70 2.29
CA PRO A 134 -17.04 -3.69 1.04
C PRO A 134 -16.56 -2.62 0.04
N LEU A 135 -15.77 -1.65 0.49
CA LEU A 135 -15.24 -0.56 -0.34
C LEU A 135 -13.90 -0.90 -0.98
N LEU A 136 -13.31 -2.06 -0.65
CA LEU A 136 -12.03 -2.48 -1.20
C LEU A 136 -12.13 -2.81 -2.68
N LYS A 137 -11.32 -2.12 -3.49
CA LYS A 137 -11.19 -2.37 -4.92
C LYS A 137 -9.74 -2.52 -5.32
N GLU A 138 -9.50 -3.37 -6.30
CA GLU A 138 -8.22 -3.40 -6.98
C GLU A 138 -8.19 -2.36 -8.11
N CYS A 139 -7.01 -1.79 -8.37
CA CYS A 139 -6.81 -0.88 -9.49
C CYS A 139 -7.17 -1.55 -10.81
N GLY A 140 -7.99 -0.90 -11.64
CA GLY A 140 -8.36 -1.42 -12.96
C GLY A 140 -7.22 -1.45 -13.97
N ASN A 141 -6.02 -0.96 -13.64
CA ASN A 141 -4.88 -0.97 -14.56
C ASN A 141 -4.31 -2.39 -14.55
N PRO A 142 -4.29 -3.12 -15.68
CA PRO A 142 -3.88 -4.53 -15.69
C PRO A 142 -2.52 -4.79 -15.04
N GLU A 143 -1.59 -3.84 -15.18
CA GLU A 143 -0.23 -3.89 -14.63
C GLU A 143 -0.14 -3.44 -13.15
N CYS A 144 -1.23 -2.93 -12.57
CA CYS A 144 -1.27 -2.43 -11.20
C CYS A 144 -2.02 -3.40 -10.29
N THR A 145 -1.37 -3.79 -9.20
CA THR A 145 -1.91 -4.76 -8.23
C THR A 145 -2.30 -4.11 -6.91
N ARG A 146 -2.40 -2.77 -6.86
CA ARG A 146 -2.77 -2.03 -5.65
C ARG A 146 -4.25 -2.21 -5.34
N VAL A 147 -4.55 -2.45 -4.08
CA VAL A 147 -5.91 -2.39 -3.52
C VAL A 147 -6.09 -1.06 -2.80
N TYR A 148 -7.26 -0.44 -2.93
CA TYR A 148 -7.60 0.85 -2.32
C TYR A 148 -9.04 0.85 -1.81
N ILE A 149 -9.35 1.80 -0.93
CA ILE A 149 -10.73 2.08 -0.47
C ILE A 149 -11.40 3.05 -1.45
N ASP A 150 -12.51 2.64 -2.05
CA ASP A 150 -13.30 3.48 -2.94
C ASP A 150 -14.37 4.27 -2.18
N ARG A 151 -13.98 5.43 -1.63
CA ARG A 151 -14.92 6.40 -1.04
C ARG A 151 -15.52 7.39 -2.05
N SER A 152 -15.38 7.15 -3.35
CA SER A 152 -15.96 8.04 -4.35
C SER A 152 -17.49 7.93 -4.39
N ARG A 153 -18.16 9.00 -4.84
CA ARG A 153 -19.62 9.01 -4.96
C ARG A 153 -20.10 7.87 -5.87
N GLY A 154 -20.88 6.95 -5.30
CA GLY A 154 -21.39 5.77 -5.99
C GLY A 154 -20.32 4.73 -6.34
N MET A 155 -19.16 4.75 -5.66
CA MET A 155 -18.06 3.81 -5.84
C MET A 155 -17.68 3.66 -7.33
N ARG A 156 -17.38 4.78 -8.00
CA ARG A 156 -17.08 4.80 -9.44
C ARG A 156 -15.59 4.97 -9.74
N ARG A 157 -14.72 5.04 -8.73
CA ARG A 157 -13.28 5.10 -8.93
C ARG A 157 -12.81 3.79 -9.53
N GLN A 158 -12.08 3.88 -10.64
CA GLN A 158 -11.51 2.73 -11.35
C GLN A 158 -10.01 2.54 -11.09
N TRP A 159 -9.30 3.58 -10.61
CA TRP A 159 -7.84 3.57 -10.50
C TRP A 159 -7.41 3.93 -9.09
N CYS A 160 -6.33 3.31 -8.61
CA CYS A 160 -5.73 3.60 -7.31
C CYS A 160 -5.22 5.04 -7.18
N GLY A 161 -5.18 5.84 -8.24
CA GLY A 161 -4.85 7.26 -8.18
C GLY A 161 -4.79 7.84 -9.59
N MET A 162 -5.14 9.13 -9.71
CA MET A 162 -5.18 9.79 -11.01
C MET A 162 -3.76 9.91 -11.59
N GLU A 163 -2.80 10.37 -10.80
CA GLU A 163 -1.40 10.51 -11.22
C GLU A 163 -0.70 9.16 -11.38
N SER A 164 -0.98 8.21 -10.48
CA SER A 164 -0.28 6.92 -10.44
C SER A 164 -0.68 5.97 -11.57
N CYS A 165 -1.97 5.85 -11.87
CA CYS A 165 -2.49 4.93 -12.91
C CYS A 165 -3.44 5.59 -13.91
N GLY A 166 -4.36 6.44 -13.47
CA GLY A 166 -5.41 6.92 -14.37
C GLY A 166 -4.90 7.77 -15.54
N ASN A 167 -3.90 8.64 -15.31
CA ASN A 167 -3.27 9.46 -16.35
C ASN A 167 -2.51 8.59 -17.35
N LYS A 168 -1.84 7.53 -16.87
CA LYS A 168 -1.12 6.57 -17.72
C LYS A 168 -2.06 5.86 -18.68
N ILE A 169 -3.19 5.33 -18.17
CA ILE A 169 -4.19 4.65 -19.00
C ILE A 169 -4.83 5.61 -19.99
N LYS A 170 -5.23 6.82 -19.57
CA LYS A 170 -5.79 7.84 -20.47
C LYS A 170 -4.81 8.22 -21.59
N ALA A 171 -3.53 8.41 -21.26
CA ALA A 171 -2.50 8.74 -22.23
C ALA A 171 -2.26 7.59 -23.22
N ALA A 172 -2.22 6.34 -22.77
CA ALA A 172 -2.09 5.17 -23.62
C ALA A 172 -3.28 5.05 -24.61
N ALA A 173 -4.51 5.19 -24.10
CA ALA A 173 -5.73 5.16 -24.94
C ALA A 173 -5.79 6.31 -25.95
N TYR A 174 -5.32 7.50 -25.58
CA TYR A 174 -5.20 8.62 -26.53
C TYR A 174 -4.19 8.34 -27.65
N ARG A 175 -3.00 7.80 -27.30
CA ARG A 175 -1.97 7.42 -28.28
C ARG A 175 -2.45 6.32 -29.23
N ALA A 176 -3.14 5.30 -28.73
CA ALA A 176 -3.71 4.23 -29.54
C ALA A 176 -4.73 4.75 -30.56
N ARG A 177 -5.64 5.66 -30.14
CA ARG A 177 -6.58 6.32 -31.04
C ARG A 177 -5.89 7.14 -32.13
N LYS A 178 -4.83 7.88 -31.79
CA LYS A 178 -4.05 8.64 -32.78
C LYS A 178 -3.31 7.78 -33.80
N LYS A 179 -2.84 6.58 -33.41
CA LYS A 179 -2.21 5.63 -34.34
C LYS A 179 -3.19 4.93 -35.28
N THR A 180 -4.46 4.84 -34.87
CA THR A 180 -5.52 4.16 -35.62
C THR A 180 -6.38 5.15 -36.44
N ALA A 181 -6.16 6.45 -36.28
CA ALA A 181 -6.79 7.46 -37.12
C ALA A 181 -6.20 7.39 -38.53
N PRO A 182 -7.02 7.19 -39.59
CA PRO A 182 -6.52 7.24 -40.96
C PRO A 182 -5.87 8.60 -41.22
N ALA A 183 -4.75 8.61 -41.95
CA ALA A 183 -4.20 9.85 -42.48
C ALA A 183 -5.29 10.54 -43.32
N ALA A 184 -5.63 11.79 -42.99
CA ALA A 184 -6.53 12.57 -43.82
C ALA A 184 -5.96 12.63 -45.24
N PRO A 185 -6.76 12.39 -46.30
CA PRO A 185 -6.25 12.48 -47.65
C PRO A 185 -5.76 13.91 -47.91
N ALA A 186 -4.52 14.03 -48.37
CA ALA A 186 -3.94 15.30 -48.80
C ALA A 186 -4.81 15.88 -49.94
N ARG A 187 -5.23 17.13 -49.79
CA ARG A 187 -5.84 17.92 -50.86
C ARG A 187 -4.76 18.66 -51.62
#